data_AF-A0A9X3FIM0-F1
#
_entry.id   AF-A0A9X3FIM0-F1
#
_cell.length_a   1.000
_cell.length_b   1.000
_cell.length_c   1.000
_cell.angle_alpha   90.00
_cell.angle_beta   90.00
_cell.angle_gamma   90.00
#
_symmetry.space_group_name_H-M   'P 1'
#
loop_
_entity.id
_entity.type
_entity.pdbx_description
1 polymer ?
#
loop_
_entity_poly.entity_id
_entity_poly.type
_entity_poly.pdbx_seq_one_letter_code
_entity_poly.pdbx_strand_id
1 'polypeptide(L)'
;MFRKLKSNTDSDFRTEIPQYSDEKIVDILKKRDYYQPEATKLAIEVAIKRGIIFSEQDLFSDEYNVEELDRSLFPKIHDPKIQKRIRKSIARSLVICGIMPIVFGLLQSNKGNKVEGSLILLFGVLWIFVSAQLIKNYHKTFVIMLLAGAFLSLVYIVTKLILLHRFIFMDFFIASILFLLIAYGLLFIKNISKK
;
A
#
# COMPACT_ATOMS: atom_id res chain seq x y z
N MET A 1 24.35 -4.58 -8.38
CA MET A 1 23.74 -4.83 -9.69
C MET A 1 22.23 -4.99 -9.51
N PHE A 2 21.50 -3.87 -9.44
CA PHE A 2 20.04 -3.91 -9.23
C PHE A 2 19.36 -4.30 -10.55
N ARG A 3 18.74 -5.47 -10.54
CA ARG A 3 17.94 -6.01 -11.65
C ARG A 3 16.73 -5.08 -11.81
N LYS A 4 16.73 -4.28 -12.88
CA LYS A 4 15.58 -3.47 -13.29
C LYS A 4 14.36 -4.39 -13.35
N LEU A 5 13.43 -4.23 -12.40
CA LEU A 5 12.10 -4.80 -12.48
C LEU A 5 11.45 -4.20 -13.73
N LYS A 6 11.45 -4.97 -14.82
CA LYS A 6 10.71 -4.67 -16.04
C LYS A 6 9.23 -4.72 -15.68
N SER A 7 8.69 -3.60 -15.18
CA SER A 7 7.26 -3.43 -15.00
C SER A 7 6.63 -3.42 -16.38
N ASN A 8 5.59 -4.22 -16.60
CA ASN A 8 4.69 -4.21 -17.76
C ASN A 8 3.93 -2.88 -17.91
N THR A 9 4.65 -1.75 -17.92
CA THR A 9 4.15 -0.38 -18.05
C THR A 9 4.75 0.28 -19.30
N ASP A 10 5.20 -0.51 -20.28
CA ASP A 10 5.76 -0.01 -21.56
C ASP A 10 4.67 0.55 -22.49
N SER A 11 3.39 0.44 -22.14
CA SER A 11 2.29 0.61 -23.09
C SER A 11 1.38 1.83 -22.90
N ASP A 12 1.69 2.80 -22.01
CA ASP A 12 0.74 3.94 -21.79
C ASP A 12 1.37 5.34 -21.83
N PHE A 13 2.66 5.53 -21.54
CA PHE A 13 3.23 6.88 -21.49
C PHE A 13 3.31 7.57 -22.86
N ARG A 14 3.44 6.80 -23.95
CA ARG A 14 3.45 7.33 -25.33
C ARG A 14 2.12 7.95 -25.74
N THR A 15 1.02 7.44 -25.18
CA THR A 15 -0.35 7.92 -25.43
C THR A 15 -0.80 8.95 -24.40
N GLU A 16 -0.38 8.81 -23.14
CA GLU A 16 -0.82 9.68 -22.04
C GLU A 16 -0.04 11.01 -21.95
N ILE A 17 1.30 11.00 -22.13
CA ILE A 17 2.12 12.22 -21.97
C ILE A 17 1.69 13.34 -22.94
N PRO A 18 1.41 13.07 -24.23
CA PRO A 18 0.94 14.10 -25.15
C PRO A 18 -0.42 14.71 -24.77
N GLN A 19 -1.19 14.08 -23.87
CA GLN A 19 -2.50 14.54 -23.41
C GLN A 19 -2.46 15.24 -22.05
N TYR A 20 -1.31 15.25 -21.37
CA TYR A 20 -1.17 15.92 -20.07
C TYR A 20 -1.29 17.44 -20.20
N SER A 21 -1.77 18.09 -19.13
CA SER A 21 -1.77 19.55 -19.01
C SER A 21 -0.34 20.07 -18.85
N ASP A 22 -0.12 21.34 -19.17
CA ASP A 22 1.20 21.95 -19.10
C ASP A 22 1.77 21.90 -17.68
N GLU A 23 0.93 22.12 -16.66
CA GLU A 23 1.28 21.94 -15.24
C GLU A 23 1.85 20.55 -14.94
N LYS A 24 1.23 19.49 -15.50
CA LYS A 24 1.71 18.12 -15.31
C LYS A 24 3.02 17.86 -16.02
N ILE A 25 3.23 18.49 -17.18
CA ILE A 25 4.50 18.38 -17.91
C ILE A 25 5.62 19.02 -17.09
N VAL A 26 5.40 20.23 -16.54
CA VAL A 26 6.34 20.90 -15.63
C VAL A 26 6.68 20.00 -14.43
N ASP A 27 5.67 19.40 -13.80
CA ASP A 27 5.84 18.46 -12.69
C ASP A 27 6.73 17.25 -13.05
N ILE A 28 6.59 16.72 -14.27
CA ILE A 28 7.43 15.62 -14.78
C ILE A 28 8.86 16.10 -14.99
N LEU A 29 9.07 17.30 -15.55
CA LEU A 29 10.40 17.87 -15.79
C LEU A 29 11.17 18.10 -14.48
N LYS A 30 10.49 18.56 -13.42
CA LYS A 30 11.03 18.73 -12.07
C LYS A 30 11.37 17.41 -11.37
N LYS A 31 10.80 16.29 -11.81
CA LYS A 31 11.03 14.95 -11.23
C LYS A 31 11.72 14.00 -12.21
N ARG A 32 12.37 14.54 -13.25
CA ARG A 32 12.90 13.80 -14.40
C ARG A 32 13.80 12.61 -14.07
N ASP A 33 14.55 12.69 -12.96
CA ASP A 33 15.48 11.63 -12.52
C ASP A 33 14.76 10.40 -11.94
N TYR A 34 13.48 10.55 -11.59
CA TYR A 34 12.66 9.49 -10.99
C TYR A 34 11.73 8.82 -12.00
N TYR A 35 11.67 9.32 -13.24
CA TYR A 35 10.90 8.72 -14.32
C TYR A 35 11.75 7.80 -15.20
N GLN A 36 11.08 6.98 -16.02
CA GLN A 36 11.77 6.21 -17.04
C GLN A 36 12.41 7.17 -18.07
N PRO A 37 13.66 6.93 -18.50
CA PRO A 37 14.35 7.83 -19.43
C PRO A 37 13.57 8.12 -20.72
N GLU A 38 12.83 7.13 -21.23
CA GLU A 38 12.00 7.24 -22.43
C GLU A 38 10.78 8.16 -22.21
N ALA A 39 10.16 8.10 -21.03
CA ALA A 39 9.06 8.97 -20.65
C ALA A 39 9.55 10.42 -20.44
N THR A 40 10.72 10.59 -19.82
CA THR A 40 11.36 11.89 -19.63
C THR A 40 11.67 12.55 -20.98
N LYS A 41 12.28 11.82 -21.92
CA LYS A 41 12.55 12.33 -23.28
C LYS A 41 11.28 12.77 -23.98
N LEU A 42 10.23 11.96 -23.92
CA LEU A 42 8.94 12.30 -24.52
C LEU A 42 8.32 13.55 -23.88
N ALA A 43 8.43 13.70 -22.56
CA ALA A 43 7.95 14.89 -21.85
C ALA A 43 8.73 16.15 -22.25
N ILE A 44 10.05 16.05 -22.43
CA ILE A 44 10.90 17.15 -22.93
C ILE A 44 10.49 17.54 -24.35
N GLU A 45 10.31 16.58 -25.26
CA GLU A 45 9.86 16.85 -26.63
C GLU A 45 8.50 17.55 -26.67
N VAL A 46 7.54 17.08 -25.85
CA VAL A 46 6.22 17.71 -25.73
C VAL A 46 6.32 19.11 -25.13
N ALA A 47 7.19 19.33 -24.14
CA ALA A 47 7.43 20.63 -23.52
C ALA A 47 8.00 21.65 -24.52
N ILE A 48 8.96 21.23 -25.35
CA ILE A 48 9.52 22.06 -26.43
C ILE A 48 8.45 22.38 -27.48
N LYS A 49 7.70 21.35 -27.92
CA LYS A 49 6.64 21.52 -28.93
C LYS A 49 5.53 22.48 -28.49
N ARG A 50 5.25 22.54 -27.19
CA ARG A 50 4.24 23.42 -26.59
C ARG A 50 4.80 24.78 -26.14
N GLY A 51 6.11 25.00 -26.24
CA GLY A 51 6.75 26.25 -25.80
C GLY A 51 6.81 26.44 -24.29
N ILE A 52 6.73 25.34 -23.52
CA ILE A 52 6.91 25.36 -22.05
C ILE A 52 8.40 25.60 -21.71
N ILE A 53 9.27 24.95 -22.49
CA ILE A 53 10.72 25.19 -22.53
C ILE A 53 11.12 25.45 -23.99
N PHE A 54 12.13 26.27 -24.23
CA PHE A 54 12.64 26.55 -25.57
C PHE A 54 13.73 25.56 -25.98
N SER A 55 14.50 25.07 -25.01
CA SER A 55 15.58 24.12 -25.25
C SER A 55 15.78 23.18 -24.07
N GLU A 56 16.52 22.09 -24.29
CA GLU A 56 16.94 21.21 -23.19
C GLU A 56 17.82 21.94 -22.15
N GLN A 57 18.47 23.04 -22.53
CA GLN A 57 19.31 23.82 -21.62
C GLN A 57 18.48 24.55 -20.56
N ASP A 58 17.19 24.78 -20.82
CA ASP A 58 16.28 25.43 -19.87
C ASP A 58 15.98 24.52 -18.66
N LEU A 59 16.23 23.21 -18.77
CA LEU A 59 16.07 22.22 -17.69
C LEU A 59 17.08 22.41 -16.54
N PHE A 60 18.11 23.23 -16.76
CA PHE A 60 19.11 23.61 -15.74
C PHE A 60 18.78 24.92 -15.03
N SER A 61 17.69 25.59 -15.41
CA SER A 61 17.22 26.77 -14.68
C SER A 61 16.60 26.37 -13.33
N ASP A 62 16.59 27.31 -12.39
CA ASP A 62 16.04 27.09 -11.04
C ASP A 62 14.56 26.68 -11.05
N GLU A 63 13.82 27.04 -12.11
CA GLU A 63 12.40 26.69 -12.27
C GLU A 63 12.18 25.20 -12.56
N TYR A 64 13.14 24.53 -13.19
CA TYR A 64 13.07 23.10 -13.57
C TYR A 64 14.12 22.25 -12.84
N ASN A 65 14.72 22.78 -11.78
CA ASN A 65 15.67 22.02 -10.97
C ASN A 65 15.00 20.78 -10.37
N VAL A 66 15.76 19.69 -10.28
CA VAL A 66 15.21 18.40 -9.82
C VAL A 66 14.85 18.53 -8.34
N GLU A 67 13.56 18.48 -8.02
CA GLU A 67 13.10 18.47 -6.64
C GLU A 67 13.46 17.11 -6.03
N GLU A 68 14.12 17.11 -4.87
CA GLU A 68 14.37 15.88 -4.13
C GLU A 68 13.03 15.23 -3.72
N LEU A 69 12.92 13.92 -3.96
CA LEU A 69 11.75 13.18 -3.49
C LEU A 69 11.69 13.26 -1.97
N ASP A 70 10.62 13.87 -1.47
CA ASP A 70 10.33 13.97 -0.05
C ASP A 70 10.29 12.55 0.56
N ARG A 71 11.32 12.19 1.34
CA ARG A 71 11.49 10.86 1.95
C ARG A 71 10.54 10.69 3.13
N SER A 72 9.25 10.65 2.84
CA SER A 72 8.22 10.39 3.84
C SER A 72 7.98 8.88 3.98
N LEU A 73 7.84 8.42 5.23
CA LEU A 73 7.34 7.08 5.56
C LEU A 73 5.94 6.82 4.96
N PHE A 74 5.21 7.89 4.63
CA PHE A 74 3.94 7.85 3.92
C PHE A 74 4.02 8.72 2.67
N PRO A 75 4.53 8.20 1.54
CA PRO A 75 4.59 8.97 0.30
C PRO A 75 3.20 9.47 -0.11
N LYS A 76 3.12 10.76 -0.44
CA LYS A 76 1.88 11.37 -0.94
C LYS A 76 1.66 10.97 -2.39
N ILE A 77 0.74 10.06 -2.62
CA ILE A 77 0.36 9.65 -3.98
C ILE A 77 -0.62 10.67 -4.54
N HIS A 78 -0.30 11.31 -5.65
CA HIS A 78 -1.12 12.39 -6.21
C HIS A 78 -2.23 11.85 -7.14
N ASP A 79 -1.99 10.69 -7.79
CA ASP A 79 -2.95 10.08 -8.72
C ASP A 79 -4.02 9.25 -7.98
N PRO A 80 -5.32 9.61 -8.09
CA PRO A 80 -6.41 8.87 -7.47
C PRO A 80 -6.58 7.43 -8.01
N LYS A 81 -6.20 7.15 -9.27
CA LYS A 81 -6.23 5.80 -9.84
C LYS A 81 -5.20 4.91 -9.15
N ILE A 82 -3.99 5.42 -8.93
CA ILE A 82 -2.91 4.70 -8.22
C ILE A 82 -3.28 4.48 -6.76
N GLN A 83 -3.82 5.50 -6.07
CA GLN A 83 -4.31 5.36 -4.69
C GLN A 83 -5.34 4.22 -4.56
N LYS A 84 -6.33 4.19 -5.47
CA LYS A 84 -7.35 3.14 -5.50
C LYS A 84 -6.75 1.75 -5.77
N ARG A 85 -5.75 1.66 -6.65
CA ARG A 85 -5.05 0.39 -6.96
C ARG A 85 -4.30 -0.14 -5.74
N ILE A 86 -3.53 0.71 -5.05
CA ILE A 86 -2.76 0.32 -3.86
C ILE A 86 -3.70 -0.08 -2.71
N ARG A 87 -4.75 0.71 -2.45
CA ARG A 87 -5.79 0.36 -1.47
C ARG A 87 -6.36 -1.03 -1.72
N LYS A 88 -6.76 -1.32 -2.97
CA LYS A 88 -7.30 -2.63 -3.35
C LYS A 88 -6.28 -3.75 -3.16
N SER A 89 -5.00 -3.50 -3.46
CA SER A 89 -3.95 -4.50 -3.25
C SER A 89 -3.77 -4.84 -1.77
N ILE A 90 -3.65 -3.83 -0.91
CA ILE A 90 -3.51 -4.03 0.54
C ILE A 90 -4.77 -4.73 1.09
N ALA A 91 -5.96 -4.31 0.67
CA ALA A 91 -7.22 -4.93 1.11
C ALA A 91 -7.34 -6.41 0.70
N ARG A 92 -6.84 -6.81 -0.48
CA ARG A 92 -6.78 -8.23 -0.88
C ARG A 92 -5.84 -9.03 0.02
N SER A 93 -4.68 -8.49 0.36
CA SER A 93 -3.76 -9.15 1.29
C SER A 93 -4.42 -9.35 2.66
N LEU A 94 -5.17 -8.36 3.15
CA LEU A 94 -5.93 -8.47 4.41
C LEU A 94 -7.01 -9.56 4.38
N VAL A 95 -7.69 -9.73 3.23
CA VAL A 95 -8.64 -10.85 3.03
C VAL A 95 -7.93 -12.19 3.17
N ILE A 96 -6.76 -12.35 2.53
CA ILE A 96 -5.96 -13.58 2.63
C ILE A 96 -5.52 -13.84 4.07
N CYS A 97 -5.09 -12.80 4.79
CA CYS A 97 -4.74 -12.93 6.21
C CYS A 97 -5.91 -13.42 7.07
N GLY A 98 -7.16 -13.11 6.71
CA GLY A 98 -8.35 -13.57 7.40
C GLY A 98 -8.62 -15.08 7.30
N ILE A 99 -7.96 -15.80 6.38
CA ILE A 99 -8.09 -17.25 6.25
C ILE A 99 -7.42 -17.98 7.42
N MET A 100 -6.30 -17.45 7.93
CA MET A 100 -5.54 -18.01 9.05
C MET A 100 -6.40 -18.23 10.31
N PRO A 101 -7.11 -17.23 10.85
CA PRO A 101 -7.98 -17.43 12.01
C PRO A 101 -9.14 -18.41 11.73
N ILE A 102 -9.66 -18.48 10.50
CA ILE A 102 -10.70 -19.46 10.17
C ILE A 102 -10.16 -20.89 10.32
N VAL A 103 -9.01 -21.18 9.70
CA VAL A 103 -8.38 -22.51 9.82
C VAL A 103 -8.06 -22.82 11.28
N PHE A 104 -7.49 -21.86 12.00
CA PHE A 104 -7.14 -22.05 13.42
C PHE A 104 -8.38 -22.26 14.31
N GLY A 105 -9.46 -21.52 14.06
CA GLY A 105 -10.72 -21.66 14.80
C GLY A 105 -11.41 -23.02 14.57
N LEU A 106 -11.37 -23.54 13.34
CA LEU A 106 -11.81 -24.92 13.05
C LEU A 106 -10.98 -25.95 13.83
N LEU A 107 -9.65 -25.79 13.83
CA LEU A 107 -8.75 -26.68 14.58
C LEU A 107 -9.04 -26.66 16.08
N GLN A 108 -9.30 -25.49 16.69
CA GLN A 108 -9.64 -25.40 18.11
C GLN A 108 -11.00 -25.99 18.44
N SER A 109 -11.99 -25.81 17.56
CA SER A 109 -13.32 -26.41 17.73
C SER A 109 -13.24 -27.94 17.74
N ASN A 110 -12.44 -28.52 16.83
CA ASN A 110 -12.22 -29.97 16.74
C ASN A 110 -11.45 -30.54 17.94
N LYS A 111 -10.62 -29.74 18.62
CA LYS A 111 -9.91 -30.14 19.84
C LYS A 111 -10.77 -30.10 21.11
N GLY A 112 -12.08 -29.83 20.98
CA GLY A 112 -13.02 -29.78 22.09
C GLY A 112 -13.22 -28.39 22.71
N ASN A 113 -12.42 -27.39 22.33
CA ASN A 113 -12.62 -26.01 22.79
C ASN A 113 -13.58 -25.24 21.87
N LYS A 114 -14.85 -25.64 21.88
CA LYS A 114 -15.88 -25.13 20.95
C LYS A 114 -16.09 -23.62 21.06
N VAL A 115 -16.11 -23.07 22.27
CA VAL A 115 -16.37 -21.63 22.50
C VAL A 115 -15.26 -20.77 21.90
N GLU A 116 -14.00 -21.10 22.21
CA GLU A 116 -12.84 -20.38 21.66
C GLU A 116 -12.77 -20.54 20.14
N GLY A 117 -12.95 -21.76 19.62
CA GLY A 117 -12.96 -22.02 18.18
C GLY A 117 -14.02 -21.21 17.43
N SER A 118 -15.25 -21.16 17.96
CA SER A 118 -16.35 -20.38 17.37
C SER A 118 -16.08 -18.87 17.37
N LEU A 119 -15.49 -18.32 18.45
CA LEU A 119 -15.14 -16.90 18.50
C LEU A 119 -14.07 -16.53 17.49
N ILE A 120 -13.02 -17.35 17.35
CA ILE A 120 -11.95 -17.12 16.38
C ILE A 120 -12.48 -17.25 14.95
N LEU A 121 -13.37 -18.22 14.71
CA LEU A 121 -14.05 -18.38 13.42
C LEU A 121 -14.84 -17.14 13.04
N LEU A 122 -15.69 -16.66 13.96
CA LEU A 122 -16.49 -15.46 13.76
C LEU A 122 -15.59 -14.25 13.49
N PHE A 123 -14.50 -14.11 14.25
CA PHE A 123 -13.50 -13.06 14.03
C PHE A 123 -12.91 -13.12 12.62
N GLY A 124 -12.49 -14.31 12.16
CA GLY A 124 -11.95 -14.48 10.81
C GLY A 124 -12.96 -14.14 9.70
N VAL A 125 -14.22 -14.55 9.86
CA VAL A 125 -15.29 -14.21 8.91
C VAL A 125 -15.55 -12.70 8.87
N LEU A 126 -15.66 -12.06 10.03
CA LEU A 126 -15.84 -10.61 10.12
C LEU A 126 -14.65 -9.86 9.53
N TRP A 127 -13.43 -10.33 9.79
CA TRP A 127 -12.20 -9.76 9.23
C TRP A 127 -12.21 -9.78 7.71
N ILE A 128 -12.52 -10.94 7.11
CA ILE A 128 -12.63 -11.10 5.66
C ILE A 128 -13.72 -10.18 5.12
N PHE A 129 -14.89 -10.14 5.77
CA PHE A 129 -16.01 -9.30 5.34
C PHE A 129 -15.61 -7.82 5.30
N VAL A 130 -15.05 -7.28 6.40
CA VAL A 130 -14.63 -5.87 6.46
C VAL A 130 -13.50 -5.57 5.47
N SER A 131 -12.53 -6.49 5.32
CA SER A 131 -11.46 -6.37 4.34
C SER A 131 -11.98 -6.35 2.90
N ALA A 132 -12.97 -7.19 2.59
CA ALA A 132 -13.61 -7.24 1.28
C ALA A 132 -14.43 -5.97 0.99
N GLN A 133 -15.09 -5.40 1.99
CA GLN A 133 -15.78 -4.12 1.82
C GLN A 133 -14.80 -2.99 1.47
N LEU A 134 -13.60 -3.00 2.05
CA LEU A 134 -12.54 -2.01 1.76
C LEU A 134 -12.05 -2.06 0.28
N ILE A 135 -12.19 -3.22 -0.38
CA ILE A 135 -11.91 -3.36 -1.82
C ILE A 135 -12.92 -2.59 -2.66
N LYS A 136 -14.21 -2.68 -2.29
CA LYS A 136 -15.32 -2.03 -3.00
C LYS A 136 -15.32 -0.53 -2.71
N ASN A 137 -15.55 -0.17 -1.44
CA ASN A 137 -15.74 1.21 -1.00
C ASN A 137 -14.81 1.52 0.19
N TYR A 138 -14.16 2.68 0.15
CA TYR A 138 -13.36 3.13 1.28
C TYR A 138 -14.27 3.79 2.32
N HIS A 139 -14.21 3.30 3.54
CA HIS A 139 -14.77 3.97 4.71
C HIS A 139 -13.74 3.94 5.84
N LYS A 140 -13.54 5.10 6.48
CA LYS A 140 -12.62 5.25 7.62
C LYS A 140 -12.95 4.28 8.75
N THR A 141 -14.23 4.01 8.98
CA THR A 141 -14.72 3.06 10.00
C THR A 141 -14.20 1.66 9.77
N PHE A 142 -14.15 1.17 8.53
CA PHE A 142 -13.63 -0.18 8.24
C PHE A 142 -12.14 -0.30 8.54
N VAL A 143 -11.35 0.74 8.25
CA VAL A 143 -9.92 0.76 8.61
C VAL A 143 -9.73 0.74 10.13
N ILE A 144 -10.54 1.51 10.87
CA ILE A 144 -10.50 1.52 12.34
C ILE A 144 -10.91 0.15 12.91
N MET A 145 -11.96 -0.47 12.37
CA MET A 145 -12.39 -1.82 12.79
C MET A 145 -11.29 -2.87 12.55
N LEU A 146 -10.60 -2.82 11.41
CA LEU A 146 -9.48 -3.72 11.12
C LEU A 146 -8.28 -3.45 12.03
N LEU A 147 -7.98 -2.18 12.34
CA LEU A 147 -6.93 -1.85 13.32
C LEU A 147 -7.26 -2.37 14.72
N ALA A 148 -8.50 -2.19 15.16
CA ALA A 148 -8.97 -2.71 16.45
C ALA A 148 -8.93 -4.25 16.47
N GLY A 149 -9.37 -4.90 15.40
CA GLY A 149 -9.28 -6.34 15.26
C GLY A 149 -7.84 -6.87 15.25
N ALA A 150 -6.92 -6.15 14.59
CA ALA A 150 -5.50 -6.52 14.60
C ALA A 150 -4.96 -6.45 16.02
N PHE A 151 -5.29 -5.37 16.75
CA PHE A 151 -4.85 -5.17 18.12
C PHE A 151 -5.39 -6.26 19.06
N LEU A 152 -6.68 -6.59 18.93
CA LEU A 152 -7.30 -7.71 19.64
C LEU A 152 -6.59 -9.04 19.34
N SER A 153 -6.25 -9.29 18.07
CA SER A 153 -5.52 -10.49 17.66
C SER A 153 -4.12 -10.55 18.27
N LEU A 154 -3.41 -9.42 18.30
CA LEU A 154 -2.09 -9.32 18.92
C LEU A 154 -2.15 -9.63 20.41
N VAL A 155 -3.09 -9.01 21.14
CA VAL A 155 -3.29 -9.26 22.57
C VAL A 155 -3.59 -10.74 22.82
N TYR A 156 -4.47 -11.33 22.01
CA TYR A 156 -4.80 -12.75 22.12
C TYR A 156 -3.57 -13.66 21.88
N ILE A 157 -2.81 -13.43 20.82
CA ILE A 157 -1.60 -14.22 20.48
C ILE A 157 -0.55 -14.09 21.60
N VAL A 158 -0.26 -12.88 22.06
CA VAL A 158 0.71 -12.64 23.14
C VAL A 158 0.28 -13.35 24.42
N THR A 159 -1.01 -13.26 24.78
CA THR A 159 -1.54 -13.93 25.98
C THR A 159 -1.39 -15.45 25.87
N LYS A 160 -1.68 -16.04 24.71
CA LYS A 160 -1.51 -17.48 24.46
C LYS A 160 -0.05 -17.91 24.50
N LEU A 161 0.85 -17.13 23.92
CA LEU A 161 2.29 -17.43 23.94
C LEU A 161 2.86 -17.41 25.36
N ILE A 162 2.46 -16.42 26.18
CA ILE A 162 2.86 -16.36 27.59
C ILE A 162 2.33 -17.56 28.37
N LEU A 163 1.05 -17.92 28.17
CA LEU A 163 0.42 -19.04 28.87
C LEU A 163 1.09 -20.38 28.57
N LEU A 164 1.56 -20.58 27.33
CA LEU A 164 2.24 -21.80 26.88
C LEU A 164 3.64 -22.00 27.49
N HIS A 165 4.19 -21.03 28.24
CA HIS A 165 5.49 -21.08 28.93
C HIS A 165 6.70 -21.46 28.06
N ARG A 166 6.53 -21.57 26.73
CA ARG A 166 7.61 -21.75 25.76
C ARG A 166 7.98 -20.38 25.21
N PHE A 167 9.00 -19.79 25.80
CA PHE A 167 9.55 -18.53 25.30
C PHE A 167 10.42 -18.80 24.06
N ILE A 168 9.77 -18.90 22.90
CA ILE A 168 10.46 -18.98 21.62
C ILE A 168 10.49 -17.56 21.04
N PHE A 169 11.64 -16.89 21.17
CA PHE A 169 11.84 -15.52 20.67
C PHE A 169 11.41 -15.34 19.20
N MET A 170 11.66 -16.36 18.38
CA MET A 170 11.29 -16.36 16.96
C MET A 170 9.78 -16.19 16.75
N ASP A 171 8.94 -16.78 17.59
CA ASP A 171 7.48 -16.69 17.44
C ASP A 171 6.98 -15.26 17.72
N PHE A 172 7.54 -14.62 18.75
CA PHE A 172 7.27 -13.21 19.06
C PHE A 172 7.75 -12.27 17.96
N PHE A 173 8.95 -12.51 17.43
CA PHE A 173 9.52 -11.70 16.36
C PHE A 173 8.65 -11.76 15.09
N ILE A 174 8.25 -12.97 14.67
CA ILE A 174 7.39 -13.17 13.50
C ILE A 174 6.02 -12.51 13.71
N ALA A 175 5.39 -12.74 14.86
CA ALA A 175 4.09 -12.14 15.18
C ALA A 175 4.15 -10.60 15.18
N SER A 176 5.22 -10.02 15.73
CA SER A 176 5.44 -8.58 15.77
C SER A 176 5.60 -7.98 14.38
N ILE A 177 6.43 -8.59 13.51
CA ILE A 177 6.63 -8.12 12.13
C ILE A 177 5.33 -8.20 11.33
N LEU A 178 4.59 -9.30 11.43
CA LEU A 178 3.32 -9.46 10.73
C LEU A 178 2.30 -8.40 11.18
N PHE A 179 2.23 -8.15 12.48
CA PHE A 179 1.37 -7.12 13.03
C PHE A 179 1.78 -5.72 12.55
N LEU A 180 3.07 -5.39 12.60
CA LEU A 180 3.60 -4.12 12.11
C LEU A 180 3.30 -3.91 10.62
N LEU A 181 3.42 -4.96 9.81
CA LEU A 181 3.12 -4.90 8.38
C LEU A 181 1.63 -4.63 8.12
N ILE A 182 0.73 -5.31 8.85
CA ILE A 182 -0.72 -5.10 8.77
C ILE A 182 -1.08 -3.69 9.24
N ALA A 183 -0.55 -3.26 10.38
CA ALA A 183 -0.79 -1.95 10.95
C ALA A 183 -0.30 -0.84 10.01
N TYR A 184 0.91 -0.99 9.45
CA TYR A 184 1.46 -0.09 8.46
C TYR A 184 0.56 0.00 7.22
N GLY A 185 0.13 -1.13 6.66
CA GLY A 185 -0.75 -1.14 5.49
C GLY A 185 -2.09 -0.43 5.74
N LEU A 186 -2.69 -0.64 6.91
CA LEU A 186 -3.94 0.02 7.32
C LEU A 186 -3.76 1.53 7.56
N LEU A 187 -2.68 1.92 8.23
CA LEU A 187 -2.33 3.34 8.45
C LEU A 187 -2.00 4.04 7.13
N PHE A 188 -1.33 3.35 6.21
CA PHE A 188 -1.05 3.85 4.87
C PHE A 188 -2.35 4.12 4.11
N ILE A 189 -3.30 3.17 4.11
CA ILE A 189 -4.63 3.36 3.51
C ILE A 189 -5.35 4.56 4.14
N LYS A 190 -5.29 4.70 5.46
CA LYS A 190 -5.90 5.83 6.19
C LYS A 190 -5.29 7.16 5.76
N ASN A 191 -3.98 7.20 5.54
CA ASN A 191 -3.27 8.42 5.17
C ASN A 191 -3.52 8.84 3.71
N ILE A 192 -3.47 7.89 2.75
CA ILE A 192 -3.71 8.23 1.33
C ILE A 192 -5.16 8.68 1.06
N SER A 193 -6.09 8.25 1.92
CA SER A 193 -7.52 8.56 1.75
C SER A 193 -7.97 9.78 2.57
N LYS A 194 -7.02 10.50 3.20
CA LYS A 194 -7.24 11.75 3.91
C LYS A 194 -7.22 12.90 2.87
N LYS A 195 -8.28 13.00 2.08
CA LYS A 195 -8.62 14.21 1.31
C LYS A 195 -9.98 14.70 1.80
#